data_AF-A0A7C5LJG6-F1
#
_entry.id   AF-A0A7C5LJG6-F1
#
_cell.length_a   1.000
_cell.length_b   1.000
_cell.length_c   1.000
_cell.angle_alpha   90.00
_cell.angle_beta   90.00
_cell.angle_gamma   90.00
#
_symmetry.space_group_name_H-M   'P 1'
#
loop_
_entity.id
_entity.type
_entity.pdbx_description
1 polymer ?
#
loop_
_entity_poly.entity_id
_entity_poly.type
_entity_poly.pdbx_seq_one_letter_code
_entity_poly.pdbx_strand_id
1 'polypeptide(L)'
;MNVPSISPAASPMRRLTTWPMNTPSISTPASADTRALMKSTAMRAANTACSRLIPVRATISLIRASMLPSTQGARQSPRVCKLCTSDLKRIRVGAIMCPRTADPGLRWPLLRAGAALLRPFTTRSSPLDEPLHLVPRPQRIERRSGHFSLSPATLICLPAAAGDDDLFAARQLQQEILEATGLKAAIERQWRPHRAQDTIVLLRAGRDAALYPPREFHWEPPERPLPDQAYRLSIGPQGAVVAADSASGLYYGVQTLRQIVRLHGRQLPRLDIADAPALAERGVLLDVCRGKVPTLATLKELAEKLSFFKINQLQLHNEHAYLFPRHPDIGAGCGRLTNEEMLELDQHCRRHHVELVPNLQSFGHMRHILSLPQYQHLAETELCWSLAPTVPEAYRLLDDLYADLLPAFSSLQINVNCDETWDLGQGRSEQRMAEVGPGRLYLEHILRVRDLVSGYGRRMQMWGDIVLN
;
A
#
# COMPACT_ATOMS: atom_id res chain seq x y z
N MET A 1 -52.26 -46.30 -26.76
CA MET A 1 -52.93 -45.47 -25.72
C MET A 1 -52.13 -44.18 -25.56
N ASN A 2 -52.85 -43.07 -25.39
CA ASN A 2 -52.44 -41.66 -25.51
C ASN A 2 -51.23 -41.20 -24.65
N VAL A 3 -50.18 -40.64 -25.29
CA VAL A 3 -49.80 -39.20 -25.42
C VAL A 3 -50.09 -38.27 -24.20
N PRO A 4 -49.27 -37.22 -23.84
CA PRO A 4 -47.84 -36.92 -24.12
C PRO A 4 -47.02 -36.14 -23.04
N SER A 5 -45.74 -35.98 -23.40
CA SER A 5 -44.72 -34.97 -23.04
C SER A 5 -45.15 -33.50 -22.87
N ILE A 6 -44.46 -32.77 -21.97
CA ILE A 6 -44.46 -31.30 -21.86
C ILE A 6 -43.03 -30.76 -21.68
N SER A 7 -42.61 -29.90 -22.62
CA SER A 7 -41.67 -28.76 -22.47
C SER A 7 -41.76 -27.93 -23.76
N PRO A 8 -41.33 -26.66 -23.79
CA PRO A 8 -41.54 -25.56 -22.83
C PRO A 8 -42.20 -24.35 -23.55
N ALA A 9 -43.00 -23.56 -22.83
CA ALA A 9 -43.64 -22.37 -23.39
C ALA A 9 -42.75 -21.12 -23.23
N ALA A 10 -42.22 -20.64 -24.36
CA ALA A 10 -41.84 -19.25 -24.56
C ALA A 10 -43.11 -18.41 -24.79
N SER A 11 -43.13 -17.15 -24.34
CA SER A 11 -44.19 -16.19 -24.65
C SER A 11 -43.58 -14.85 -25.11
N PRO A 12 -44.31 -14.06 -25.92
CA PRO A 12 -43.74 -13.46 -27.13
C PRO A 12 -43.52 -11.95 -27.05
N MET A 13 -42.54 -11.51 -27.86
CA MET A 13 -42.37 -10.14 -28.33
C MET A 13 -43.64 -9.60 -29.00
N ARG A 14 -44.07 -8.40 -28.59
CA ARG A 14 -44.87 -7.50 -29.43
C ARG A 14 -43.99 -6.34 -29.90
N ARG A 15 -43.91 -6.17 -31.23
CA ARG A 15 -43.45 -4.96 -31.91
C ARG A 15 -44.63 -4.02 -32.13
N LEU A 16 -44.43 -2.73 -31.92
CA LEU A 16 -45.10 -1.59 -32.59
C LEU A 16 -44.11 -0.40 -32.48
N THR A 17 -43.34 -0.14 -33.54
CA THR A 17 -43.48 0.99 -34.50
C THR A 17 -42.98 2.36 -34.00
N THR A 18 -41.73 2.66 -34.37
CA THR A 18 -41.23 3.91 -35.00
C THR A 18 -41.96 5.23 -34.76
N TRP A 19 -41.30 6.18 -34.09
CA TRP A 19 -41.47 7.63 -34.28
C TRP A 19 -40.09 8.33 -34.26
N PRO A 20 -39.91 9.47 -34.97
CA PRO A 20 -38.65 9.79 -35.63
C PRO A 20 -37.81 10.88 -34.93
N MET A 21 -36.52 10.88 -35.27
CA MET A 21 -35.62 12.02 -35.14
C MET A 21 -36.13 13.21 -35.98
N ASN A 22 -36.14 14.40 -35.39
CA ASN A 22 -36.05 15.65 -36.14
C ASN A 22 -35.36 16.72 -35.28
N THR A 23 -34.24 17.22 -35.80
CA THR A 23 -33.63 18.51 -35.51
C THR A 23 -34.57 19.67 -35.87
N PRO A 24 -34.36 20.85 -35.27
CA PRO A 24 -34.32 22.06 -36.07
C PRO A 24 -33.08 22.91 -35.78
N SER A 25 -32.52 23.44 -36.87
CA SER A 25 -31.49 24.47 -36.92
C SER A 25 -32.11 25.83 -37.27
N ILE A 26 -31.40 26.92 -36.93
CA ILE A 26 -31.52 28.33 -37.39
C ILE A 26 -32.60 29.12 -36.62
N SER A 27 -32.41 30.33 -36.06
CA SER A 27 -31.53 31.48 -36.35
C SER A 27 -31.37 32.40 -35.13
N THR A 28 -30.24 33.12 -35.08
CA THR A 28 -29.98 34.36 -34.32
C THR A 28 -30.95 35.51 -34.67
N PRO A 29 -31.02 36.55 -33.82
CA PRO A 29 -30.49 37.84 -34.28
C PRO A 29 -29.50 38.49 -33.29
N ALA A 30 -28.56 39.21 -33.88
CA ALA A 30 -27.59 40.09 -33.24
C ALA A 30 -28.24 41.43 -32.82
N SER A 31 -27.74 42.06 -31.76
CA SER A 31 -26.97 43.32 -31.83
C SER A 31 -26.87 44.01 -30.46
N ALA A 32 -25.71 44.67 -30.28
CA ALA A 32 -25.35 45.68 -29.27
C ALA A 32 -25.29 45.22 -27.80
N ASP A 33 -24.22 45.45 -27.02
CA ASP A 33 -23.36 46.62 -27.05
C ASP A 33 -21.95 46.32 -26.51
N THR A 34 -20.97 46.97 -27.14
CA THR A 34 -19.55 47.01 -26.81
C THR A 34 -19.23 48.36 -26.19
N ARG A 35 -18.73 48.42 -24.95
CA ARG A 35 -17.62 49.31 -24.49
C ARG A 35 -17.56 49.44 -22.97
N ALA A 36 -16.46 48.94 -22.40
CA ALA A 36 -15.56 49.63 -21.45
C ALA A 36 -14.51 48.61 -21.00
N LEU A 37 -13.42 48.40 -21.76
CA LEU A 37 -12.15 49.14 -21.68
C LEU A 37 -11.46 48.93 -20.31
N MET A 38 -10.55 47.95 -20.22
CA MET A 38 -9.09 48.14 -20.32
C MET A 38 -8.50 49.13 -19.30
N LYS A 39 -7.73 48.58 -18.35
CA LYS A 39 -6.46 49.05 -17.74
C LYS A 39 -6.26 48.18 -16.48
N SER A 40 -5.11 47.61 -16.15
CA SER A 40 -3.79 47.59 -16.78
C SER A 40 -2.97 46.47 -16.13
N THR A 41 -2.21 45.81 -16.97
CA THR A 41 -1.02 44.99 -16.76
C THR A 41 -0.07 45.52 -15.66
N ALA A 42 0.56 44.57 -14.95
CA ALA A 42 1.99 44.50 -14.61
C ALA A 42 2.27 44.20 -13.12
N MET A 43 2.71 42.97 -12.82
CA MET A 43 4.09 42.70 -12.38
C MET A 43 4.26 41.22 -12.02
N ARG A 44 4.88 40.47 -12.94
CA ARG A 44 5.83 39.41 -12.57
C ARG A 44 7.06 40.12 -11.99
N ALA A 45 7.38 39.88 -10.72
CA ALA A 45 8.72 39.82 -10.14
C ALA A 45 8.64 40.01 -8.61
N ALA A 46 8.68 38.92 -7.85
CA ALA A 46 9.20 38.90 -6.48
C ALA A 46 9.34 37.43 -6.03
N ASN A 47 10.31 36.73 -6.60
CA ASN A 47 10.73 35.42 -6.16
C ASN A 47 12.17 35.56 -5.68
N THR A 48 12.38 36.01 -4.45
CA THR A 48 13.60 35.85 -3.61
C THR A 48 13.48 36.72 -2.36
N ALA A 49 13.40 36.11 -1.16
CA ALA A 49 14.20 36.50 0.01
C ALA A 49 13.72 35.83 1.31
N CYS A 50 14.70 35.28 2.04
CA CYS A 50 14.71 35.03 3.49
C CYS A 50 13.93 33.84 4.06
N SER A 51 14.45 32.65 3.79
CA SER A 51 14.67 31.64 4.83
C SER A 51 15.71 32.13 5.84
N ARG A 52 15.32 32.39 7.09
CA ARG A 52 16.25 32.50 8.24
C ARG A 52 15.97 31.34 9.20
N LEU A 53 16.90 30.39 9.21
CA LEU A 53 17.01 29.32 10.19
C LEU A 53 17.51 29.90 11.53
N ILE A 54 16.83 29.53 12.62
CA ILE A 54 17.28 29.75 14.00
C ILE A 54 18.06 28.51 14.42
N PRO A 55 19.33 28.60 14.89
CA PRO A 55 20.03 27.46 15.46
C PRO A 55 19.72 27.34 16.97
N VAL A 56 19.08 26.24 17.37
CA VAL A 56 18.98 25.85 18.79
C VAL A 56 20.28 25.14 19.17
N ARG A 57 21.10 25.78 20.02
CA ARG A 57 22.23 25.13 20.71
C ARG A 57 21.70 24.36 21.91
N ALA A 58 21.93 23.05 21.95
CA ALA A 58 21.75 22.23 23.14
C ALA A 58 22.93 22.46 24.10
N THR A 59 22.65 22.93 25.31
CA THR A 59 23.61 23.03 26.41
C THR A 59 23.43 21.82 27.32
N ILE A 60 24.40 20.91 27.33
CA ILE A 60 24.52 19.83 28.32
C ILE A 60 25.29 20.41 29.52
N SER A 61 24.63 20.54 30.67
CA SER A 61 25.30 20.80 31.95
C SER A 61 25.44 19.51 32.75
N LEU A 62 26.69 19.11 32.96
CA LEU A 62 27.14 18.12 33.93
C LEU A 62 27.07 18.73 35.34
N ILE A 63 26.40 18.06 36.28
CA ILE A 63 26.63 18.27 37.72
C ILE A 63 27.06 16.96 38.36
N ARG A 64 28.18 17.04 39.07
CA ARG A 64 28.94 16.00 39.76
C ARG A 64 28.18 15.40 40.95
N ALA A 65 28.43 14.11 41.16
CA ALA A 65 28.14 13.37 42.37
C ALA A 65 28.98 13.81 43.58
N SER A 66 28.40 13.71 44.77
CA SER A 66 29.07 13.65 46.07
C SER A 66 28.66 12.37 46.80
N MET A 67 29.62 11.80 47.53
CA MET A 67 29.62 10.44 48.11
C MET A 67 28.99 10.35 49.52
N LEU A 68 28.17 9.30 49.75
CA LEU A 68 28.06 8.31 50.87
C LEU A 68 28.04 8.75 52.38
N PRO A 69 27.63 7.89 53.38
CA PRO A 69 27.21 6.47 53.33
C PRO A 69 25.99 6.00 54.20
N SER A 70 25.60 4.74 53.95
CA SER A 70 25.11 3.69 54.89
C SER A 70 23.63 3.64 55.35
N THR A 71 22.93 2.55 55.02
CA THR A 71 22.67 1.39 55.93
C THR A 71 21.85 0.29 55.20
N GLN A 72 21.89 -0.91 55.78
CA GLN A 72 21.63 -2.23 55.20
C GLN A 72 20.14 -2.59 55.06
N GLY A 73 19.83 -3.56 54.17
CA GLY A 73 18.57 -4.30 54.19
C GLY A 73 18.36 -5.17 52.95
N ALA A 74 18.68 -6.46 53.06
CA ALA A 74 18.61 -7.45 51.98
C ALA A 74 17.18 -7.93 51.67
N ARG A 75 16.86 -8.23 50.40
CA ARG A 75 16.58 -9.59 49.87
C ARG A 75 15.88 -9.60 48.49
N GLN A 76 16.36 -10.54 47.67
CA GLN A 76 15.72 -11.32 46.60
C GLN A 76 15.52 -10.75 45.18
N SER A 77 16.21 -11.41 44.24
CA SER A 77 16.17 -11.31 42.78
C SER A 77 15.00 -12.11 42.16
N PRO A 78 14.69 -11.92 40.87
CA PRO A 78 15.36 -12.78 39.87
C PRO A 78 15.83 -12.06 38.58
N ARG A 79 17.07 -12.41 38.20
CA ARG A 79 17.64 -12.62 36.86
C ARG A 79 17.11 -11.78 35.69
N VAL A 80 17.82 -10.70 35.39
CA VAL A 80 17.87 -10.07 34.05
C VAL A 80 19.16 -10.50 33.35
N CYS A 81 19.02 -10.88 32.08
CA CYS A 81 20.08 -11.36 31.19
C CYS A 81 21.06 -10.22 30.85
N LYS A 82 22.36 -10.46 31.04
CA LYS A 82 23.46 -9.58 30.62
C LYS A 82 23.71 -9.73 29.12
N LEU A 83 23.72 -8.62 28.38
CA LEU A 83 24.49 -8.52 27.13
C LEU A 83 25.15 -7.14 27.04
N CYS A 84 26.49 -7.24 27.02
CA CYS A 84 27.55 -6.27 26.77
C CYS A 84 27.18 -4.93 26.11
N THR A 85 27.49 -3.85 26.83
CA THR A 85 27.83 -2.53 26.29
C THR A 85 29.29 -2.47 25.87
N SER A 86 29.57 -2.58 24.57
CA SER A 86 30.81 -2.10 23.95
C SER A 86 30.62 -2.10 22.44
N ASP A 87 30.43 -0.92 21.83
CA ASP A 87 30.89 -0.54 20.48
C ASP A 87 30.15 0.68 19.91
N LEU A 88 30.29 1.82 20.59
CA LEU A 88 29.92 3.14 20.03
C LEU A 88 31.16 4.01 19.86
N LYS A 89 32.07 3.61 18.97
CA LYS A 89 33.09 4.48 18.37
C LYS A 89 33.43 4.01 16.96
N ARG A 90 32.74 4.54 15.95
CA ARG A 90 33.24 4.89 14.59
C ARG A 90 32.07 5.16 13.64
N ILE A 91 31.64 6.41 13.56
CA ILE A 91 30.95 6.93 12.37
C ILE A 91 31.74 8.18 11.95
N ARG A 92 32.41 8.09 10.79
CA ARG A 92 33.04 9.23 10.12
C ARG A 92 31.96 9.96 9.33
N VAL A 93 31.68 11.20 9.71
CA VAL A 93 30.84 12.13 8.93
C VAL A 93 31.70 12.72 7.82
N GLY A 94 31.43 12.35 6.57
CA GLY A 94 32.02 12.99 5.40
C GLY A 94 31.24 14.27 5.08
N ALA A 95 31.89 15.42 5.16
CA ALA A 95 31.35 16.69 4.71
C ALA A 95 31.42 16.77 3.17
N ILE A 96 30.28 16.94 2.51
CA ILE A 96 30.19 17.23 1.08
C ILE A 96 30.14 18.75 0.92
N MET A 97 31.23 19.33 0.41
CA MET A 97 31.32 20.73 0.01
C MET A 97 30.58 20.95 -1.31
N CYS A 98 29.71 21.96 -1.33
CA CYS A 98 29.04 22.48 -2.52
C CYS A 98 29.96 23.47 -3.24
N PRO A 99 30.35 23.28 -4.52
CA PRO A 99 31.05 24.31 -5.27
C PRO A 99 30.04 25.29 -5.89
N ARG A 100 30.24 26.58 -5.62
CA ARG A 100 29.64 27.68 -6.38
C ARG A 100 30.53 28.05 -7.57
N THR A 101 29.86 28.61 -8.59
CA THR A 101 30.35 29.43 -9.71
C THR A 101 31.25 28.77 -10.77
N ALA A 102 30.72 28.69 -11.99
CA ALA A 102 31.46 28.48 -13.22
C ALA A 102 31.47 29.79 -14.02
N ASP A 103 32.66 30.18 -14.50
CA ASP A 103 32.90 31.16 -15.58
C ASP A 103 33.79 30.44 -16.63
N PRO A 104 33.66 30.72 -17.94
CA PRO A 104 34.01 29.81 -19.01
C PRO A 104 35.44 30.01 -19.51
N GLY A 105 36.13 28.91 -19.83
CA GLY A 105 37.49 29.01 -20.36
C GLY A 105 38.09 27.68 -20.79
N LEU A 106 37.92 27.39 -22.09
CA LEU A 106 38.96 26.88 -22.99
C LEU A 106 39.58 25.47 -22.79
N ARG A 107 39.52 24.74 -23.93
CA ARG A 107 40.48 23.78 -24.52
C ARG A 107 40.34 22.28 -24.19
N TRP A 108 39.94 21.59 -25.25
CA TRP A 108 40.00 20.14 -25.45
C TRP A 108 41.44 19.67 -25.68
N PRO A 109 42.01 18.76 -24.86
CA PRO A 109 43.24 18.08 -25.21
C PRO A 109 42.94 16.81 -26.00
N LEU A 110 43.50 16.75 -27.21
CA LEU A 110 43.73 15.53 -27.98
C LEU A 110 44.49 14.52 -27.10
N LEU A 111 43.89 13.36 -26.82
CA LEU A 111 44.59 12.24 -26.21
C LEU A 111 44.91 11.17 -27.25
N ARG A 112 46.22 10.91 -27.30
CA ARG A 112 46.94 9.98 -28.16
C ARG A 112 46.52 8.53 -27.92
N ALA A 113 46.44 7.78 -29.00
CA ALA A 113 46.43 6.32 -29.00
C ALA A 113 47.69 5.77 -28.32
N GLY A 114 47.52 4.78 -27.43
CA GLY A 114 48.64 4.07 -26.81
C GLY A 114 48.21 2.96 -25.85
N ALA A 115 48.54 1.72 -26.24
CA ALA A 115 48.63 0.50 -25.44
C ALA A 115 47.34 -0.04 -24.77
N ALA A 116 46.70 -0.98 -25.46
CA ALA A 116 45.75 -1.91 -24.86
C ALA A 116 46.48 -2.84 -23.88
N LEU A 117 46.35 -2.56 -22.58
CA LEU A 117 46.61 -3.52 -21.52
C LEU A 117 45.51 -4.60 -21.56
N LEU A 118 45.88 -5.78 -22.06
CA LEU A 118 45.08 -7.00 -21.93
C LEU A 118 44.92 -7.30 -20.42
N ARG A 119 43.82 -6.83 -19.83
CA ARG A 119 43.35 -7.36 -18.55
C ARG A 119 42.94 -8.81 -18.78
N PRO A 120 43.37 -9.77 -17.93
CA PRO A 120 42.86 -11.13 -18.01
C PRO A 120 41.34 -11.06 -17.87
N PHE A 121 40.64 -11.69 -18.80
CA PHE A 121 39.21 -11.95 -18.68
C PHE A 121 39.02 -12.71 -17.37
N THR A 122 38.55 -12.02 -16.34
CA THR A 122 37.92 -12.69 -15.20
C THR A 122 36.74 -13.44 -15.80
N THR A 123 36.69 -14.75 -15.62
CA THR A 123 35.50 -15.54 -15.95
C THR A 123 34.34 -14.91 -15.19
N ARG A 124 33.48 -14.17 -15.89
CA ARG A 124 32.20 -13.74 -15.33
C ARG A 124 31.54 -15.01 -14.84
N SER A 125 31.26 -15.08 -13.54
CA SER A 125 30.38 -16.11 -12.99
C SER A 125 29.11 -16.15 -13.82
N SER A 126 28.59 -17.34 -14.11
CA SER A 126 27.33 -17.46 -14.83
C SER A 126 26.26 -16.64 -14.10
N PRO A 127 25.33 -15.95 -14.78
CA PRO A 127 24.18 -15.32 -14.14
C PRO A 127 23.36 -16.29 -13.26
N LEU A 128 23.51 -17.60 -13.49
CA LEU A 128 22.91 -18.67 -12.70
C LEU A 128 23.62 -18.93 -11.35
N ASP A 129 24.87 -18.52 -11.22
CA ASP A 129 25.69 -18.67 -10.01
C ASP A 129 25.59 -17.46 -9.07
N GLU A 130 24.98 -16.35 -9.53
CA GLU A 130 24.77 -15.16 -8.72
C GLU A 130 23.80 -15.42 -7.55
N PRO A 131 23.96 -14.70 -6.41
CA PRO A 131 23.04 -14.82 -5.29
C PRO A 131 21.61 -14.37 -5.66
N LEU A 132 20.62 -15.14 -5.22
CA LEU A 132 19.20 -14.93 -5.57
C LEU A 132 18.61 -13.97 -4.54
N HIS A 133 18.54 -12.69 -4.92
CA HIS A 133 18.06 -11.60 -4.07
C HIS A 133 16.55 -11.42 -4.21
N LEU A 134 15.78 -12.26 -3.53
CA LEU A 134 14.32 -12.16 -3.46
C LEU A 134 13.88 -11.34 -2.25
N VAL A 135 12.87 -10.50 -2.46
CA VAL A 135 12.28 -9.64 -1.43
C VAL A 135 10.75 -9.82 -1.42
N PRO A 136 10.15 -10.24 -0.29
CA PRO A 136 10.80 -10.80 0.89
C PRO A 136 11.57 -12.08 0.55
N ARG A 137 12.58 -12.42 1.36
CA ARG A 137 13.31 -13.67 1.23
C ARG A 137 12.38 -14.83 1.62
N PRO A 138 12.11 -15.80 0.72
CA PRO A 138 11.28 -16.93 1.07
C PRO A 138 11.80 -17.73 2.26
N GLN A 139 10.90 -18.31 3.05
CA GLN A 139 11.25 -19.14 4.21
C GLN A 139 12.16 -20.32 3.84
N ARG A 140 11.91 -20.98 2.70
CA ARG A 140 12.76 -22.05 2.16
C ARG A 140 13.02 -21.84 0.68
N ILE A 141 14.29 -21.96 0.31
CA ILE A 141 14.76 -21.96 -1.08
C ILE A 141 15.78 -23.08 -1.23
N GLU A 142 15.53 -23.99 -2.16
CA GLU A 142 16.49 -25.01 -2.57
C GLU A 142 16.88 -24.81 -4.02
N ARG A 143 18.18 -24.65 -4.27
CA ARG A 143 18.73 -24.57 -5.62
C ARG A 143 19.11 -25.96 -6.12
N ARG A 144 18.84 -26.21 -7.40
CA ARG A 144 19.32 -27.41 -8.10
C ARG A 144 20.14 -27.01 -9.32
N SER A 145 20.95 -27.93 -9.84
CA SER A 145 21.72 -27.67 -11.06
C SER A 145 20.82 -27.54 -12.28
N GLY A 146 21.19 -26.65 -13.20
CA GLY A 146 20.47 -26.39 -14.44
C GLY A 146 19.49 -25.22 -14.36
N HIS A 147 18.77 -24.99 -15.45
CA HIS A 147 17.82 -23.90 -15.61
C HIS A 147 16.66 -24.32 -16.53
N PHE A 148 15.55 -23.58 -16.46
CA PHE A 148 14.48 -23.57 -17.44
C PHE A 148 14.65 -22.35 -18.35
N SER A 149 14.60 -22.54 -19.66
CA SER A 149 14.75 -21.45 -20.63
C SER A 149 13.40 -21.02 -21.20
N LEU A 150 13.04 -19.74 -21.03
CA LEU A 150 11.88 -19.13 -21.66
C LEU A 150 12.09 -19.00 -23.19
N SER A 151 11.10 -19.46 -23.93
CA SER A 151 11.09 -19.57 -25.39
C SER A 151 9.79 -18.99 -25.97
N PRO A 152 9.73 -18.72 -27.30
CA PRO A 152 8.46 -18.36 -27.95
C PRO A 152 7.36 -19.41 -27.80
N ALA A 153 7.73 -20.68 -27.50
CA ALA A 153 6.78 -21.74 -27.22
C ALA A 153 6.27 -21.72 -25.77
N THR A 154 6.85 -20.90 -24.88
CA THR A 154 6.46 -20.90 -23.46
C THR A 154 4.99 -20.52 -23.28
N LEU A 155 4.29 -21.38 -22.54
CA LEU A 155 2.88 -21.26 -22.20
C LEU A 155 2.73 -20.98 -20.70
N ILE A 156 1.86 -20.05 -20.33
CA ILE A 156 1.29 -19.94 -18.99
C ILE A 156 -0.05 -20.69 -18.98
N CYS A 157 -0.06 -21.85 -18.33
CA CYS A 157 -1.21 -22.73 -18.25
C CYS A 157 -2.00 -22.46 -16.96
N LEU A 158 -3.30 -22.27 -17.12
CA LEU A 158 -4.27 -22.20 -16.04
C LEU A 158 -5.20 -23.42 -16.11
N PRO A 159 -5.51 -24.06 -14.98
CA PRO A 159 -6.58 -25.06 -14.91
C PRO A 159 -7.92 -24.48 -15.38
N ALA A 160 -8.81 -25.30 -15.92
CA ALA A 160 -10.12 -24.85 -16.43
C ALA A 160 -10.98 -24.13 -15.37
N ALA A 161 -10.83 -24.49 -14.08
CA ALA A 161 -11.53 -23.89 -12.96
C ALA A 161 -10.85 -22.61 -12.41
N ALA A 162 -9.78 -22.13 -13.04
CA ALA A 162 -9.08 -20.90 -12.63
C ALA A 162 -9.99 -19.66 -12.77
N GLY A 163 -10.02 -18.85 -11.72
CA GLY A 163 -10.86 -17.65 -11.65
C GLY A 163 -10.24 -16.42 -12.32
N ASP A 164 -10.86 -15.26 -12.09
CA ASP A 164 -10.35 -13.99 -12.59
C ASP A 164 -9.09 -13.53 -11.86
N ASP A 165 -8.95 -13.82 -10.56
CA ASP A 165 -7.75 -13.52 -9.79
C ASP A 165 -6.52 -14.30 -10.31
N ASP A 166 -6.72 -15.57 -10.66
CA ASP A 166 -5.67 -16.44 -11.23
C ASP A 166 -5.21 -15.92 -12.59
N LEU A 167 -6.18 -15.51 -13.44
CA LEU A 167 -5.90 -14.89 -14.72
C LEU A 167 -5.21 -13.53 -14.58
N PHE A 168 -5.58 -12.76 -13.56
CA PHE A 168 -4.94 -11.48 -13.25
C PHE A 168 -3.47 -11.68 -12.89
N ALA A 169 -3.16 -12.62 -11.99
CA ALA A 169 -1.78 -12.98 -11.65
C ALA A 169 -1.01 -13.49 -12.90
N ALA A 170 -1.63 -14.35 -13.72
CA ALA A 170 -1.04 -14.83 -14.96
C ALA A 170 -0.65 -13.69 -15.92
N ARG A 171 -1.50 -12.66 -16.05
CA ARG A 171 -1.23 -11.49 -16.88
C ARG A 171 -0.08 -10.65 -16.36
N GLN A 172 0.06 -10.51 -15.04
CA GLN A 172 1.23 -9.83 -14.46
C GLN A 172 2.53 -10.58 -14.77
N LEU A 173 2.49 -11.91 -14.70
CA LEU A 173 3.65 -12.73 -15.08
C LEU A 173 3.97 -12.61 -16.57
N GLN A 174 2.96 -12.68 -17.44
CA GLN A 174 3.13 -12.51 -18.89
C GLN A 174 3.77 -11.15 -19.20
N GLN A 175 3.30 -10.08 -18.55
CA GLN A 175 3.85 -8.74 -18.73
C GLN A 175 5.31 -8.66 -18.27
N GLU A 176 5.64 -9.25 -17.12
CA GLU A 176 7.03 -9.30 -16.64
C GLU A 176 7.95 -10.06 -17.61
N ILE A 177 7.48 -11.21 -18.14
CA ILE A 177 8.24 -11.98 -19.15
C ILE A 177 8.46 -11.14 -20.40
N LEU A 178 7.42 -10.43 -20.87
CA LEU A 178 7.51 -9.57 -22.04
C LEU A 178 8.52 -8.43 -21.83
N GLU A 179 8.46 -7.75 -20.70
CA GLU A 179 9.36 -6.63 -20.38
C GLU A 179 10.81 -7.09 -20.20
N ALA A 180 11.03 -8.21 -19.51
CA ALA A 180 12.37 -8.71 -19.22
C ALA A 180 13.03 -9.42 -20.42
N THR A 181 12.24 -9.96 -21.36
CA THR A 181 12.77 -10.88 -22.39
C THR A 181 12.34 -10.57 -23.83
N GLY A 182 11.32 -9.72 -24.02
CA GLY A 182 10.68 -9.49 -25.32
C GLY A 182 9.74 -10.61 -25.78
N LEU A 183 9.59 -11.69 -25.01
CA LEU A 183 8.71 -12.82 -25.35
C LEU A 183 7.31 -12.61 -24.78
N LYS A 184 6.28 -12.81 -25.60
CA LYS A 184 4.89 -12.84 -25.13
C LYS A 184 4.43 -14.28 -24.98
N ALA A 185 4.61 -14.85 -23.79
CA ALA A 185 4.10 -16.19 -23.47
C ALA A 185 2.57 -16.23 -23.66
N ALA A 186 2.04 -17.27 -24.30
CA ALA A 186 0.59 -17.43 -24.38
C ALA A 186 0.00 -17.71 -22.99
N ILE A 187 -1.26 -17.31 -22.75
CA ILE A 187 -2.01 -17.74 -21.56
C ILE A 187 -3.17 -18.61 -22.04
N GLU A 188 -3.25 -19.84 -21.56
CA GLU A 188 -4.33 -20.77 -21.92
C GLU A 188 -4.98 -21.38 -20.69
N ARG A 189 -6.32 -21.49 -20.74
CA ARG A 189 -7.09 -22.29 -19.78
C ARG A 189 -7.30 -23.68 -20.36
N GLN A 190 -6.96 -24.71 -19.61
CA GLN A 190 -7.00 -26.09 -20.08
C GLN A 190 -7.67 -27.01 -19.06
N TRP A 191 -8.52 -27.92 -19.55
CA TRP A 191 -9.11 -28.98 -18.73
C TRP A 191 -8.07 -30.03 -18.31
N ARG A 192 -7.10 -30.28 -19.18
CA ARG A 192 -5.92 -31.12 -18.93
C ARG A 192 -4.75 -30.49 -19.66
N PRO A 193 -3.54 -30.50 -19.07
CA PRO A 193 -2.37 -30.04 -19.80
C PRO A 193 -2.13 -30.92 -21.02
N HIS A 194 -1.89 -30.31 -22.18
CA HIS A 194 -1.55 -31.07 -23.39
C HIS A 194 -0.04 -31.35 -23.51
N ARG A 195 0.79 -30.71 -22.67
CA ARG A 195 2.24 -30.96 -22.53
C ARG A 195 2.77 -30.41 -21.20
N ALA A 196 3.88 -30.96 -20.73
CA ALA A 196 4.65 -30.38 -19.63
C ALA A 196 5.81 -29.50 -20.09
N GLN A 197 6.31 -29.72 -21.31
CA GLN A 197 7.42 -28.93 -21.87
C GLN A 197 7.02 -27.48 -22.13
N ASP A 198 7.95 -26.55 -21.87
CA ASP A 198 7.78 -25.11 -22.06
C ASP A 198 6.53 -24.55 -21.37
N THR A 199 6.19 -25.09 -20.19
CA THR A 199 4.93 -24.75 -19.51
C THR A 199 5.16 -24.21 -18.11
N ILE A 200 4.56 -23.06 -17.82
CA ILE A 200 4.44 -22.48 -16.48
C ILE A 200 3.00 -22.70 -16.02
N VAL A 201 2.80 -23.51 -15.00
CA VAL A 201 1.47 -23.82 -14.46
C VAL A 201 1.20 -22.94 -13.23
N LEU A 202 0.05 -22.28 -13.19
CA LEU A 202 -0.45 -21.59 -12.00
C LEU A 202 -1.73 -22.27 -11.54
N LEU A 203 -1.71 -22.93 -10.38
CA LEU A 203 -2.80 -23.83 -9.97
C LEU A 203 -3.19 -23.73 -8.50
N ARG A 204 -4.45 -24.08 -8.19
CA ARG A 204 -4.92 -24.26 -6.81
C ARG A 204 -4.65 -25.68 -6.35
N ALA A 205 -3.74 -25.90 -5.41
CA ALA A 205 -3.22 -27.24 -5.10
C ALA A 205 -4.31 -28.26 -4.73
N GLY A 206 -5.17 -27.92 -3.76
CA GLY A 206 -6.25 -28.76 -3.28
C GLY A 206 -7.37 -28.99 -4.30
N ARG A 207 -7.41 -28.23 -5.40
CA ARG A 207 -8.39 -28.37 -6.47
C ARG A 207 -7.82 -29.07 -7.72
N ASP A 208 -6.60 -28.72 -8.10
CA ASP A 208 -6.08 -28.94 -9.45
C ASP A 208 -4.87 -29.90 -9.49
N ALA A 209 -4.24 -30.24 -8.35
CA ALA A 209 -2.97 -31.00 -8.33
C ALA A 209 -3.05 -32.35 -9.07
N ALA A 210 -4.20 -33.02 -9.04
CA ALA A 210 -4.41 -34.31 -9.73
C ALA A 210 -4.24 -34.22 -11.26
N LEU A 211 -4.35 -33.04 -11.85
CA LEU A 211 -4.18 -32.81 -13.29
C LEU A 211 -2.70 -32.71 -13.71
N TYR A 212 -1.78 -32.54 -12.76
CA TYR A 212 -0.37 -32.23 -13.02
C TYR A 212 0.56 -33.24 -12.31
N PRO A 213 0.83 -34.42 -12.90
CA PRO A 213 1.63 -35.46 -12.27
C PRO A 213 3.04 -34.97 -11.85
N PRO A 214 3.47 -35.19 -10.59
CA PRO A 214 4.74 -34.68 -10.06
C PRO A 214 5.98 -35.01 -10.89
N ARG A 215 6.03 -36.24 -11.44
CA ARG A 215 7.16 -36.72 -12.25
C ARG A 215 7.28 -35.99 -13.59
N GLU A 216 6.16 -35.58 -14.17
CA GLU A 216 6.11 -34.94 -15.49
C GLU A 216 6.33 -33.43 -15.37
N PHE A 217 5.72 -32.79 -14.37
CA PHE A 217 5.80 -31.34 -14.14
C PHE A 217 6.94 -30.93 -13.20
N HIS A 218 7.72 -31.88 -12.67
CA HIS A 218 8.87 -31.65 -11.80
C HIS A 218 8.56 -30.75 -10.59
N TRP A 219 7.49 -31.07 -9.88
CA TRP A 219 7.07 -30.36 -8.67
C TRP A 219 6.60 -31.35 -7.61
N GLU A 220 6.53 -30.90 -6.37
CA GLU A 220 6.04 -31.69 -5.23
C GLU A 220 4.71 -31.08 -4.73
N PRO A 221 3.57 -31.78 -4.92
CA PRO A 221 2.30 -31.36 -4.36
C PRO A 221 2.38 -31.28 -2.84
N PRO A 222 1.74 -30.28 -2.21
CA PRO A 222 1.71 -30.22 -0.76
C PRO A 222 0.89 -31.40 -0.21
N GLU A 223 1.40 -32.04 0.86
CA GLU A 223 0.72 -33.17 1.52
C GLU A 223 -0.61 -32.76 2.19
N ARG A 224 -0.76 -31.47 2.47
CA ARG A 224 -1.90 -30.86 3.17
C ARG A 224 -2.25 -29.55 2.46
N PRO A 225 -3.50 -29.07 2.57
CA PRO A 225 -3.84 -27.74 2.11
C PRO A 225 -2.89 -26.68 2.70
N LEU A 226 -2.39 -25.81 1.84
CA LEU A 226 -1.52 -24.70 2.19
C LEU A 226 -2.36 -23.63 2.93
N PRO A 227 -1.82 -23.02 4.01
CA PRO A 227 -2.47 -21.89 4.67
C PRO A 227 -2.71 -20.72 3.72
N ASP A 228 -3.56 -19.78 4.13
CA ASP A 228 -3.76 -18.54 3.38
C ASP A 228 -2.41 -17.82 3.15
N GLN A 229 -2.25 -17.22 1.96
CA GLN A 229 -1.05 -16.51 1.51
C GLN A 229 0.20 -17.40 1.29
N ALA A 230 0.14 -18.69 1.64
CA ALA A 230 1.26 -19.60 1.42
C ALA A 230 1.29 -20.13 -0.03
N TYR A 231 2.48 -20.42 -0.53
CA TYR A 231 2.67 -21.00 -1.86
C TYR A 231 3.90 -21.90 -1.95
N ARG A 232 3.90 -22.72 -2.99
CA ARG A 232 5.03 -23.50 -3.50
C ARG A 232 5.36 -23.03 -4.91
N LEU A 233 6.65 -22.87 -5.19
CA LEU A 233 7.15 -22.58 -6.54
C LEU A 233 8.27 -23.57 -6.86
N SER A 234 8.06 -24.40 -7.89
CA SER A 234 9.07 -25.30 -8.43
C SER A 234 9.44 -24.87 -9.85
N ILE A 235 10.73 -24.74 -10.13
CA ILE A 235 11.28 -24.48 -11.47
C ILE A 235 12.11 -25.71 -11.85
N GLY A 236 11.55 -26.50 -12.77
CA GLY A 236 12.15 -27.73 -13.29
C GLY A 236 13.01 -27.49 -14.53
N PRO A 237 13.47 -28.54 -15.22
CA PRO A 237 14.18 -28.41 -16.49
C PRO A 237 13.27 -28.05 -17.68
N GLN A 238 11.97 -28.36 -17.59
CA GLN A 238 11.02 -28.26 -18.70
C GLN A 238 9.95 -27.18 -18.50
N GLY A 239 9.89 -26.56 -17.33
CA GLY A 239 8.81 -25.65 -16.96
C GLY A 239 8.87 -25.20 -15.52
N ALA A 240 7.80 -24.56 -15.06
CA ALA A 240 7.64 -24.15 -13.67
C ALA A 240 6.20 -24.40 -13.18
N VAL A 241 6.03 -24.59 -11.88
CA VAL A 241 4.74 -24.75 -11.23
C VAL A 241 4.67 -23.81 -10.04
N VAL A 242 3.68 -22.92 -10.02
CA VAL A 242 3.26 -22.15 -8.85
C VAL A 242 1.96 -22.76 -8.32
N ALA A 243 1.98 -23.21 -7.08
CA ALA A 243 0.84 -23.85 -6.43
C ALA A 243 0.53 -23.18 -5.09
N ALA A 244 -0.74 -22.91 -4.83
CA ALA A 244 -1.25 -22.37 -3.57
C ALA A 244 -2.70 -22.82 -3.36
N ASP A 245 -3.27 -22.68 -2.16
CA ASP A 245 -4.71 -22.97 -1.95
C ASP A 245 -5.59 -21.72 -1.91
N SER A 246 -5.01 -20.54 -1.68
CA SER A 246 -5.72 -19.27 -1.73
C SER A 246 -5.29 -18.39 -2.90
N ALA A 247 -6.15 -17.44 -3.26
CA ALA A 247 -5.90 -16.43 -4.30
C ALA A 247 -4.66 -15.59 -4.02
N SER A 248 -4.56 -15.09 -2.79
CA SER A 248 -3.41 -14.33 -2.30
C SER A 248 -2.12 -15.17 -2.36
N GLY A 249 -2.17 -16.46 -2.00
CA GLY A 249 -1.02 -17.35 -2.06
C GLY A 249 -0.49 -17.52 -3.49
N LEU A 250 -1.36 -17.81 -4.46
CA LEU A 250 -0.95 -17.97 -5.86
C LEU A 250 -0.40 -16.65 -6.42
N TYR A 251 -1.07 -15.54 -6.09
CA TYR A 251 -0.63 -14.21 -6.47
C TYR A 251 0.78 -13.91 -5.94
N TYR A 252 1.07 -14.20 -4.67
CA TYR A 252 2.39 -14.00 -4.07
C TYR A 252 3.46 -14.93 -4.65
N GLY A 253 3.10 -16.18 -4.98
CA GLY A 253 3.99 -17.09 -5.70
C GLY A 253 4.37 -16.57 -7.07
N VAL A 254 3.40 -15.98 -7.79
CA VAL A 254 3.65 -15.27 -9.04
C VAL A 254 4.57 -14.07 -8.85
N GLN A 255 4.40 -13.26 -7.79
CA GLN A 255 5.32 -12.13 -7.54
C GLN A 255 6.77 -12.59 -7.35
N THR A 256 6.98 -13.73 -6.69
CA THR A 256 8.32 -14.33 -6.56
C THR A 256 8.86 -14.79 -7.91
N LEU A 257 8.03 -15.45 -8.74
CA LEU A 257 8.45 -15.84 -10.08
C LEU A 257 8.78 -14.63 -10.96
N ARG A 258 8.01 -13.54 -10.86
CA ARG A 258 8.29 -12.27 -11.54
C ARG A 258 9.66 -11.71 -11.16
N GLN A 259 10.02 -11.73 -9.87
CA GLN A 259 11.35 -11.33 -9.42
C GLN A 259 12.45 -12.20 -10.03
N ILE A 260 12.25 -13.52 -10.11
CA ILE A 260 13.21 -14.44 -10.72
C ILE A 260 13.37 -14.16 -12.21
N VAL A 261 12.27 -13.92 -12.94
CA VAL A 261 12.29 -13.51 -14.36
C VAL A 261 13.03 -12.19 -14.54
N ARG A 262 12.79 -11.20 -13.68
CA ARG A 262 13.48 -9.90 -13.75
C ARG A 262 14.99 -10.01 -13.52
N LEU A 263 15.41 -10.90 -12.62
CA LEU A 263 16.82 -11.12 -12.30
C LEU A 263 17.57 -11.92 -13.36
N HIS A 264 16.95 -12.96 -13.92
CA HIS A 264 17.63 -13.93 -14.79
C HIS A 264 17.17 -13.89 -16.26
N GLY A 265 16.22 -13.03 -16.60
CA GLY A 265 15.66 -12.90 -17.93
C GLY A 265 15.07 -14.22 -18.42
N ARG A 266 15.67 -14.79 -19.46
CA ARG A 266 15.19 -16.02 -20.10
C ARG A 266 15.61 -17.30 -19.38
N GLN A 267 16.68 -17.29 -18.58
CA GLN A 267 17.26 -18.51 -18.01
C GLN A 267 16.92 -18.61 -16.52
N LEU A 268 15.77 -19.18 -16.19
CA LEU A 268 15.31 -19.29 -14.82
C LEU A 268 16.04 -20.44 -14.10
N PRO A 269 16.80 -20.19 -13.02
CA PRO A 269 17.51 -21.25 -12.32
C PRO A 269 16.54 -22.28 -11.75
N ARG A 270 16.96 -23.54 -11.67
CA ARG A 270 16.15 -24.59 -11.06
C ARG A 270 16.05 -24.39 -9.54
N LEU A 271 14.82 -24.30 -9.06
CA LEU A 271 14.49 -23.87 -7.71
C LEU A 271 13.30 -24.65 -7.17
N ASP A 272 13.33 -24.96 -5.88
CA ASP A 272 12.16 -25.35 -5.10
C ASP A 272 11.99 -24.37 -3.93
N ILE A 273 10.89 -23.63 -3.94
CA ILE A 273 10.57 -22.58 -2.97
C ILE A 273 9.29 -22.96 -2.24
N ALA A 274 9.32 -22.78 -0.92
CA ALA A 274 8.14 -22.82 -0.07
C ALA A 274 8.13 -21.56 0.77
N ASP A 275 6.99 -20.86 0.77
CA ASP A 275 6.90 -19.59 1.46
C ASP A 275 5.52 -19.36 2.07
N ALA A 276 5.52 -18.62 3.17
CA ALA A 276 4.35 -18.15 3.88
C ALA A 276 4.73 -16.92 4.70
N PRO A 277 3.82 -15.96 4.94
CA PRO A 277 4.14 -14.81 5.76
C PRO A 277 4.21 -15.18 7.26
N ALA A 278 5.13 -14.56 8.00
CA ALA A 278 5.18 -14.70 9.46
C ALA A 278 4.09 -13.88 10.16
N LEU A 279 3.67 -12.76 9.55
CA LEU A 279 2.60 -11.89 10.03
C LEU A 279 1.49 -11.87 8.98
N ALA A 280 0.25 -12.15 9.38
CA ALA A 280 -0.89 -12.17 8.47
C ALA A 280 -1.18 -10.79 7.85
N GLU A 281 -0.92 -9.73 8.60
CA GLU A 281 -1.12 -8.33 8.20
C GLU A 281 0.24 -7.62 8.14
N ARG A 282 0.52 -6.98 7.01
CA ARG A 282 1.76 -6.27 6.70
C ARG A 282 1.34 -4.95 6.07
N GLY A 283 1.25 -3.92 6.91
CA GLY A 283 0.66 -2.63 6.54
C GLY A 283 1.67 -1.54 6.27
N VAL A 284 1.29 -0.62 5.39
CA VAL A 284 1.90 0.70 5.23
C VAL A 284 0.86 1.76 5.54
N LEU A 285 1.19 2.69 6.41
CA LEU A 285 0.41 3.90 6.67
C LEU A 285 1.07 5.07 5.95
N LEU A 286 0.32 5.71 5.05
CA LEU A 286 0.76 6.87 4.28
C LEU A 286 0.02 8.12 4.77
N ASP A 287 0.77 9.11 5.26
CA ASP A 287 0.23 10.42 5.57
C ASP A 287 -0.11 11.22 4.30
N VAL A 288 -1.39 11.54 4.13
CA VAL A 288 -1.90 12.33 3.00
C VAL A 288 -2.28 13.77 3.38
N CYS A 289 -2.03 14.20 4.61
CA CYS A 289 -2.50 15.49 5.15
C CYS A 289 -1.39 16.53 5.38
N ARG A 290 -0.11 16.14 5.42
CA ARG A 290 1.02 17.07 5.74
C ARG A 290 1.67 17.68 4.50
N GLY A 291 1.36 17.16 3.33
CA GLY A 291 1.98 17.55 2.06
C GLY A 291 0.97 17.62 0.91
N LYS A 292 1.44 17.35 -0.31
CA LYS A 292 0.55 17.22 -1.46
C LYS A 292 -0.24 15.93 -1.32
N VAL A 293 -1.56 16.01 -1.43
CA VAL A 293 -2.41 14.82 -1.56
C VAL A 293 -1.99 14.06 -2.82
N PRO A 294 -1.61 12.78 -2.71
CA PRO A 294 -1.23 11.97 -3.87
C PRO A 294 -2.38 11.84 -4.86
N THR A 295 -2.08 11.77 -6.16
CA THR A 295 -3.09 11.48 -7.17
C THR A 295 -3.53 10.02 -7.08
N LEU A 296 -4.74 9.70 -7.54
CA LEU A 296 -5.21 8.31 -7.63
C LEU A 296 -4.22 7.39 -8.36
N ALA A 297 -3.62 7.86 -9.45
CA ALA A 297 -2.60 7.10 -10.18
C ALA A 297 -1.39 6.73 -9.32
N THR A 298 -0.93 7.68 -8.48
CA THR A 298 0.19 7.45 -7.55
C THR A 298 -0.17 6.42 -6.49
N LEU A 299 -1.41 6.48 -5.95
CA LEU A 299 -1.89 5.55 -4.93
C LEU A 299 -2.04 4.12 -5.48
N LYS A 300 -2.52 3.99 -6.72
CA LYS A 300 -2.57 2.71 -7.42
C LYS A 300 -1.18 2.13 -7.63
N GLU A 301 -0.25 2.92 -8.18
CA GLU A 301 1.14 2.49 -8.35
C GLU A 301 1.78 2.06 -7.02
N LEU A 302 1.47 2.75 -5.92
CA LEU A 302 1.90 2.34 -4.59
C LEU A 302 1.32 0.97 -4.22
N ALA A 303 0.01 0.75 -4.35
CA ALA A 303 -0.62 -0.55 -4.07
C ALA A 303 -0.01 -1.69 -4.90
N GLU A 304 0.28 -1.45 -6.18
CA GLU A 304 0.98 -2.40 -7.04
C GLU A 304 2.38 -2.74 -6.49
N LYS A 305 3.18 -1.73 -6.12
CA LYS A 305 4.50 -1.93 -5.52
C LYS A 305 4.44 -2.69 -4.20
N LEU A 306 3.50 -2.34 -3.32
CA LEU A 306 3.29 -3.03 -2.05
C LEU A 306 2.98 -4.52 -2.30
N SER A 307 2.04 -4.80 -3.20
CA SER A 307 1.64 -6.17 -3.55
C SER A 307 2.78 -7.00 -4.15
N PHE A 308 3.66 -6.39 -4.96
CA PHE A 308 4.87 -7.03 -5.51
C PHE A 308 5.82 -7.50 -4.40
N PHE A 309 5.93 -6.74 -3.32
CA PHE A 309 6.69 -7.10 -2.11
C PHE A 309 5.84 -7.84 -1.06
N LYS A 310 4.66 -8.32 -1.44
CA LYS A 310 3.73 -9.07 -0.57
C LYS A 310 3.24 -8.28 0.64
N ILE A 311 3.35 -6.96 0.66
CA ILE A 311 2.71 -6.08 1.64
C ILE A 311 1.22 -6.02 1.26
N ASN A 312 0.33 -6.26 2.23
CA ASN A 312 -1.07 -6.58 1.97
C ASN A 312 -2.07 -5.63 2.66
N GLN A 313 -1.60 -4.55 3.24
CA GLN A 313 -2.49 -3.53 3.79
C GLN A 313 -1.93 -2.12 3.51
N LEU A 314 -2.82 -1.21 3.14
CA LEU A 314 -2.55 0.21 2.95
C LEU A 314 -3.56 1.01 3.76
N GLN A 315 -3.06 1.94 4.58
CA GLN A 315 -3.88 2.91 5.29
C GLN A 315 -3.48 4.32 4.84
N LEU A 316 -4.46 5.19 4.56
CA LEU A 316 -4.20 6.59 4.25
C LEU A 316 -4.55 7.41 5.48
N HIS A 317 -3.54 7.92 6.21
CA HIS A 317 -3.78 8.76 7.38
C HIS A 317 -4.44 10.05 6.95
N ASN A 318 -5.72 10.17 7.32
CA ASN A 318 -6.59 11.24 6.89
C ASN A 318 -7.13 12.03 8.08
N GLU A 319 -7.05 13.35 7.98
CA GLU A 319 -7.70 14.31 8.85
C GLU A 319 -8.70 15.16 8.07
N HIS A 320 -8.29 15.65 6.90
CA HIS A 320 -9.05 16.62 6.11
C HIS A 320 -8.85 16.47 4.60
N ALA A 321 -8.12 15.45 4.15
CA ALA A 321 -7.76 15.21 2.75
C ALA A 321 -8.80 14.37 1.99
N TYR A 322 -9.93 14.02 2.61
CA TYR A 322 -11.07 13.39 1.97
C TYR A 322 -12.20 14.40 1.80
N LEU A 323 -12.92 14.33 0.67
CA LEU A 323 -14.11 15.15 0.45
C LEU A 323 -15.31 14.56 1.19
N PHE A 324 -15.75 15.22 2.26
CA PHE A 324 -16.96 14.87 3.03
C PHE A 324 -18.17 15.66 2.51
N PRO A 325 -19.13 15.04 1.78
CA PRO A 325 -20.30 15.75 1.26
C PRO A 325 -21.14 16.50 2.30
N ARG A 326 -21.23 15.99 3.54
CA ARG A 326 -21.95 16.67 4.65
C ARG A 326 -21.20 17.87 5.20
N HIS A 327 -19.88 17.89 5.04
CA HIS A 327 -18.98 18.89 5.58
C HIS A 327 -18.00 19.41 4.50
N PRO A 328 -18.49 20.04 3.42
CA PRO A 328 -17.68 20.37 2.24
C PRO A 328 -16.57 21.40 2.50
N ASP A 329 -16.64 22.14 3.61
CA ASP A 329 -15.63 23.11 4.03
C ASP A 329 -14.37 22.45 4.61
N ILE A 330 -14.46 21.20 5.08
CA ILE A 330 -13.31 20.47 5.64
C ILE A 330 -12.27 20.24 4.53
N GLY A 331 -11.07 20.78 4.72
CA GLY A 331 -9.98 20.71 3.74
C GLY A 331 -10.17 21.61 2.51
N ALA A 332 -11.00 22.67 2.59
CA ALA A 332 -11.26 23.55 1.45
C ALA A 332 -9.99 24.30 1.03
N GLY A 333 -9.69 24.28 -0.27
CA GLY A 333 -8.45 24.83 -0.81
C GLY A 333 -7.24 23.89 -0.72
N CYS A 334 -7.39 22.70 -0.13
CA CYS A 334 -6.39 21.63 -0.17
C CYS A 334 -6.66 20.67 -1.36
N GLY A 335 -5.67 19.83 -1.69
CA GLY A 335 -5.94 18.63 -2.47
C GLY A 335 -6.90 17.71 -1.71
N ARG A 336 -7.74 16.95 -2.41
CA ARG A 336 -8.74 16.06 -1.80
C ARG A 336 -8.91 14.79 -2.60
N LEU A 337 -9.13 13.69 -1.90
CA LEU A 337 -9.59 12.42 -2.43
C LEU A 337 -11.11 12.39 -2.42
N THR A 338 -11.71 12.10 -3.56
CA THR A 338 -13.16 11.97 -3.72
C THR A 338 -13.64 10.56 -3.39
N ASN A 339 -14.95 10.40 -3.13
CA ASN A 339 -15.55 9.08 -2.91
C ASN A 339 -15.37 8.15 -4.12
N GLU A 340 -15.50 8.68 -5.35
CA GLU A 340 -15.28 7.92 -6.59
C GLU A 340 -13.84 7.40 -6.69
N GLU A 341 -12.84 8.26 -6.44
CA GLU A 341 -11.44 7.84 -6.43
C GLU A 341 -11.15 6.78 -5.37
N MET A 342 -11.78 6.87 -4.19
CA MET A 342 -11.61 5.90 -3.12
C MET A 342 -12.26 4.55 -3.43
N LEU A 343 -13.45 4.54 -4.05
CA LEU A 343 -14.08 3.31 -4.56
C LEU A 343 -13.20 2.62 -5.61
N GLU A 344 -12.63 3.41 -6.53
CA GLU A 344 -11.73 2.92 -7.57
C GLU A 344 -10.42 2.39 -6.98
N LEU A 345 -9.87 3.08 -5.97
CA LEU A 345 -8.66 2.65 -5.27
C LEU A 345 -8.91 1.36 -4.47
N ASP A 346 -10.01 1.24 -3.74
CA ASP A 346 -10.37 0.03 -3.00
C ASP A 346 -10.45 -1.19 -3.93
N GLN A 347 -11.14 -1.04 -5.06
CA GLN A 347 -11.24 -2.11 -6.05
C GLN A 347 -9.86 -2.50 -6.60
N HIS A 348 -9.03 -1.50 -6.89
CA HIS A 348 -7.68 -1.72 -7.38
C HIS A 348 -6.81 -2.46 -6.34
N CYS A 349 -6.79 -1.97 -5.09
CA CYS A 349 -6.08 -2.62 -3.98
C CYS A 349 -6.51 -4.08 -3.80
N ARG A 350 -7.82 -4.37 -3.78
CA ARG A 350 -8.34 -5.75 -3.66
C ARG A 350 -7.85 -6.67 -4.76
N ARG A 351 -7.82 -6.18 -6.01
CA ARG A 351 -7.32 -6.95 -7.16
C ARG A 351 -5.83 -7.31 -7.02
N HIS A 352 -5.09 -6.52 -6.26
CA HIS A 352 -3.69 -6.73 -5.89
C HIS A 352 -3.50 -7.43 -4.55
N HIS A 353 -4.57 -7.96 -3.94
CA HIS A 353 -4.55 -8.55 -2.60
C HIS A 353 -3.96 -7.62 -1.53
N VAL A 354 -4.25 -6.32 -1.66
CA VAL A 354 -4.00 -5.27 -0.66
C VAL A 354 -5.33 -4.84 -0.08
N GLU A 355 -5.46 -4.91 1.25
CA GLU A 355 -6.60 -4.35 1.97
C GLU A 355 -6.39 -2.83 2.13
N LEU A 356 -7.33 -2.03 1.61
CA LEU A 356 -7.37 -0.59 1.87
C LEU A 356 -8.17 -0.36 3.15
N VAL A 357 -7.50 -0.07 4.25
CA VAL A 357 -8.15 0.19 5.55
C VAL A 357 -8.41 1.69 5.69
N PRO A 358 -9.65 2.12 5.94
CA PRO A 358 -9.94 3.51 6.24
C PRO A 358 -9.20 3.93 7.51
N ASN A 359 -8.57 5.10 7.46
CA ASN A 359 -7.90 5.69 8.59
C ASN A 359 -8.37 7.14 8.69
N LEU A 360 -9.02 7.50 9.80
CA LEU A 360 -9.56 8.84 10.03
C LEU A 360 -9.24 9.29 11.45
N GLN A 361 -8.53 10.40 11.57
CA GLN A 361 -8.27 11.03 12.85
C GLN A 361 -9.56 11.39 13.57
N SER A 362 -9.71 10.88 14.80
CA SER A 362 -10.99 10.97 15.52
C SER A 362 -10.88 11.58 16.91
N PHE A 363 -9.72 12.12 17.33
CA PHE A 363 -9.57 12.78 18.64
C PHE A 363 -8.61 13.97 18.67
N GLY A 364 -7.29 13.73 18.76
CA GLY A 364 -6.23 14.75 18.63
C GLY A 364 -5.97 15.12 17.17
N HIS A 365 -5.01 16.01 16.87
CA HIS A 365 -4.66 16.43 15.50
C HIS A 365 -5.84 16.99 14.67
N MET A 366 -6.89 17.49 15.32
CA MET A 366 -8.12 17.93 14.65
C MET A 366 -8.09 19.40 14.22
N ARG A 367 -6.93 20.07 14.28
CA ARG A 367 -6.78 21.52 14.06
C ARG A 367 -7.38 22.02 12.75
N HIS A 368 -7.20 21.29 11.65
CA HIS A 368 -7.74 21.69 10.35
C HIS A 368 -9.27 21.73 10.32
N ILE A 369 -9.93 20.85 11.08
CA ILE A 369 -11.39 20.84 11.21
C ILE A 369 -11.82 21.87 12.25
N LEU A 370 -11.26 21.80 13.45
CA LEU A 370 -11.72 22.56 14.62
C LEU A 370 -11.42 24.06 14.53
N SER A 371 -10.50 24.50 13.67
CA SER A 371 -10.27 25.93 13.44
C SER A 371 -11.39 26.58 12.61
N LEU A 372 -12.22 25.80 11.91
CA LEU A 372 -13.34 26.34 11.14
C LEU A 372 -14.41 26.90 12.09
N PRO A 373 -14.98 28.10 11.84
CA PRO A 373 -15.90 28.76 12.77
C PRO A 373 -17.06 27.89 13.25
N GLN A 374 -17.61 27.05 12.36
CA GLN A 374 -18.72 26.15 12.68
C GLN A 374 -18.34 24.99 13.61
N TYR A 375 -17.06 24.62 13.74
CA TYR A 375 -16.60 23.48 14.56
C TYR A 375 -15.78 23.90 15.79
N GLN A 376 -15.41 25.18 15.94
CA GLN A 376 -14.63 25.66 17.09
C GLN A 376 -15.29 25.35 18.44
N HIS A 377 -16.62 25.32 18.50
CA HIS A 377 -17.36 24.98 19.71
C HIS A 377 -17.19 23.51 20.15
N LEU A 378 -16.66 22.65 19.29
CA LEU A 378 -16.37 21.24 19.56
C LEU A 378 -14.96 21.01 20.10
N ALA A 379 -14.08 22.01 20.03
CA ALA A 379 -12.70 21.89 20.49
C ALA A 379 -12.59 21.87 22.01
N GLU A 380 -11.64 21.08 22.54
CA GLU A 380 -11.32 21.02 23.96
C GLU A 380 -10.82 22.37 24.47
N THR A 381 -9.93 23.02 23.72
CA THR A 381 -9.37 24.35 24.02
C THR A 381 -9.32 25.24 22.77
N GLU A 382 -8.95 26.51 22.94
CA GLU A 382 -8.70 27.45 21.83
C GLU A 382 -7.54 27.00 20.91
N LEU A 383 -6.70 26.04 21.34
CA LEU A 383 -5.69 25.43 20.48
C LEU A 383 -6.30 24.65 19.32
N CYS A 384 -7.58 24.28 19.41
CA CYS A 384 -8.30 23.50 18.41
C CYS A 384 -7.61 22.15 18.12
N TRP A 385 -6.88 21.59 19.10
CA TRP A 385 -6.07 20.40 18.87
C TRP A 385 -6.86 19.11 19.02
N SER A 386 -7.61 18.97 20.11
CA SER A 386 -8.45 17.80 20.37
C SER A 386 -9.94 18.14 20.37
N LEU A 387 -10.77 17.16 20.01
CA LEU A 387 -12.21 17.21 20.29
C LEU A 387 -12.46 17.24 21.81
N ALA A 388 -13.49 17.95 22.24
CA ALA A 388 -13.95 17.91 23.62
C ALA A 388 -14.83 16.67 23.87
N PRO A 389 -14.39 15.66 24.64
CA PRO A 389 -15.17 14.44 24.85
C PRO A 389 -16.48 14.65 25.63
N THR A 390 -16.61 15.76 26.37
CA THR A 390 -17.81 16.16 27.10
C THR A 390 -18.87 16.83 26.23
N VAL A 391 -18.56 17.20 24.98
CA VAL A 391 -19.49 17.86 24.05
C VAL A 391 -20.18 16.80 23.17
N PRO A 392 -21.50 16.55 23.32
CA PRO A 392 -22.20 15.51 22.56
C PRO A 392 -22.16 15.73 21.04
N GLU A 393 -22.18 16.97 20.59
CA GLU A 393 -22.11 17.36 19.18
C GLU A 393 -20.82 16.90 18.49
N ALA A 394 -19.72 16.72 19.23
CA ALA A 394 -18.47 16.19 18.68
C ALA A 394 -18.67 14.78 18.07
N TYR A 395 -19.53 13.97 18.68
CA TYR A 395 -19.83 12.62 18.21
C TYR A 395 -20.81 12.62 17.03
N ARG A 396 -21.64 13.66 16.88
CA ARG A 396 -22.45 13.84 15.66
C ARG A 396 -21.55 14.16 14.46
N LEU A 397 -20.55 15.02 14.66
CA LEU A 397 -19.54 15.29 13.63
C LEU A 397 -18.81 13.99 13.24
N LEU A 398 -18.30 13.23 14.20
CA LEU A 398 -17.61 11.96 13.90
C LEU A 398 -18.52 10.97 13.16
N ASP A 399 -19.79 10.84 13.58
CA ASP A 399 -20.79 10.01 12.91
C ASP A 399 -21.00 10.42 11.44
N ASP A 400 -21.19 11.72 11.18
CA ASP A 400 -21.33 12.25 9.82
C ASP A 400 -20.07 11.98 8.96
N LEU A 401 -18.86 12.16 9.52
CA LEU A 401 -17.61 11.87 8.81
C LEU A 401 -17.45 10.38 8.49
N TYR A 402 -17.81 9.49 9.42
CA TYR A 402 -17.81 8.05 9.16
C TYR A 402 -18.87 7.65 8.14
N ALA A 403 -20.07 8.23 8.19
CA ALA A 403 -21.14 8.00 7.23
C ALA A 403 -20.71 8.32 5.79
N ASP A 404 -19.92 9.38 5.61
CA ASP A 404 -19.42 9.82 4.31
C ASP A 404 -18.18 9.03 3.84
N LEU A 405 -17.32 8.59 4.76
CA LEU A 405 -16.05 7.92 4.46
C LEU A 405 -16.20 6.41 4.25
N LEU A 406 -16.81 5.72 5.22
CA LEU A 406 -16.79 4.25 5.31
C LEU A 406 -17.41 3.51 4.11
N PRO A 407 -18.44 4.03 3.41
CA PRO A 407 -18.99 3.35 2.24
C PRO A 407 -18.01 3.18 1.07
N ALA A 408 -16.93 3.97 1.01
CA ALA A 408 -15.92 3.86 -0.04
C ALA A 408 -14.96 2.66 0.14
N PHE A 409 -15.05 1.93 1.27
CA PHE A 409 -14.09 0.89 1.65
C PHE A 409 -14.77 -0.46 1.84
N SER A 410 -14.16 -1.49 1.28
CA SER A 410 -14.55 -2.88 1.49
C SER A 410 -14.05 -3.46 2.81
N SER A 411 -12.96 -2.91 3.37
CA SER A 411 -12.38 -3.37 4.63
C SER A 411 -13.40 -3.31 5.77
N LEU A 412 -13.42 -4.34 6.61
CA LEU A 412 -14.22 -4.39 7.83
C LEU A 412 -13.52 -3.71 9.02
N GLN A 413 -12.39 -3.06 8.80
CA GLN A 413 -11.59 -2.39 9.81
C GLN A 413 -11.65 -0.88 9.63
N ILE A 414 -11.37 -0.11 10.68
CA ILE A 414 -11.08 1.32 10.60
C ILE A 414 -10.04 1.68 11.66
N ASN A 415 -9.05 2.48 11.28
CA ASN A 415 -8.15 3.10 12.23
C ASN A 415 -8.66 4.51 12.59
N VAL A 416 -9.01 4.71 13.86
CA VAL A 416 -9.52 5.99 14.38
C VAL A 416 -8.41 6.88 14.95
N ASN A 417 -7.17 6.36 14.95
CA ASN A 417 -5.95 6.96 15.49
C ASN A 417 -6.04 7.28 16.99
N CYS A 418 -6.65 8.42 17.35
CA CYS A 418 -6.84 8.90 18.72
C CYS A 418 -5.56 9.15 19.53
N ASP A 419 -4.47 9.50 18.87
CA ASP A 419 -3.15 9.79 19.44
C ASP A 419 -3.00 11.25 19.94
N GLU A 420 -1.97 11.48 20.76
CA GLU A 420 -1.38 12.80 21.05
C GLU A 420 -2.36 13.90 21.52
N THR A 421 -3.30 13.58 22.42
CA THR A 421 -4.30 14.53 22.94
C THR A 421 -3.75 15.49 24.02
N TRP A 422 -2.79 16.33 23.65
CA TRP A 422 -2.02 17.15 24.58
C TRP A 422 -2.82 18.15 25.42
N ASP A 423 -3.95 18.62 24.91
CA ASP A 423 -4.82 19.61 25.56
C ASP A 423 -6.03 18.99 26.28
N LEU A 424 -6.10 17.66 26.36
CA LEU A 424 -7.23 16.94 26.97
C LEU A 424 -7.46 17.38 28.43
N GLY A 425 -8.68 17.81 28.73
CA GLY A 425 -9.11 18.22 30.07
C GLY A 425 -8.61 19.60 30.51
N GLN A 426 -8.03 20.39 29.61
CA GLN A 426 -7.58 21.75 29.90
C GLN A 426 -8.61 22.82 29.53
N GLY A 427 -9.78 22.42 29.02
CA GLY A 427 -10.85 23.36 28.69
C GLY A 427 -12.22 22.76 28.96
N ARG A 428 -12.99 22.45 27.91
CA ARG A 428 -14.40 22.03 28.05
C ARG A 428 -14.59 20.77 28.90
N SER A 429 -13.56 19.94 29.01
CA SER A 429 -13.60 18.72 29.82
C SER A 429 -12.91 18.88 31.18
N GLU A 430 -12.52 20.09 31.61
CA GLU A 430 -11.81 20.35 32.87
C GLU A 430 -12.55 19.78 34.10
N GLN A 431 -13.86 20.06 34.22
CA GLN A 431 -14.64 19.53 35.32
C GLN A 431 -14.66 18.00 35.32
N ARG A 432 -14.89 17.38 34.16
CA ARG A 432 -14.91 15.92 34.05
C ARG A 432 -13.52 15.32 34.31
N MET A 433 -12.46 15.98 33.83
CA MET A 433 -11.07 15.63 34.08
C MET A 433 -10.78 15.60 35.59
N ALA A 434 -11.26 16.60 36.34
CA ALA A 434 -11.11 16.63 37.80
C ALA A 434 -11.88 15.49 38.51
N GLU A 435 -13.03 15.08 37.97
CA GLU A 435 -13.86 14.02 38.54
C GLU A 435 -13.30 12.61 38.32
N VAL A 436 -12.84 12.30 37.10
CA VAL A 436 -12.49 10.93 36.71
C VAL A 436 -11.02 10.70 36.40
N GLY A 437 -10.25 11.78 36.26
CA GLY A 437 -8.84 11.73 35.87
C GLY A 437 -8.63 11.42 34.37
N PRO A 438 -7.37 11.57 33.91
CA PRO A 438 -7.03 11.57 32.48
C PRO A 438 -7.30 10.25 31.77
N GLY A 439 -6.91 9.12 32.38
CA GLY A 439 -7.08 7.81 31.77
C GLY A 439 -8.55 7.44 31.57
N ARG A 440 -9.42 7.78 32.55
CA ARG A 440 -10.86 7.51 32.43
C ARG A 440 -11.52 8.45 31.43
N LEU A 441 -11.16 9.73 31.41
CA LEU A 441 -11.68 10.68 30.43
C LEU A 441 -11.32 10.26 28.99
N TYR A 442 -10.07 9.85 28.76
CA TYR A 442 -9.64 9.32 27.46
C TYR A 442 -10.40 8.03 27.10
N LEU A 443 -10.49 7.08 28.03
CA LEU A 443 -11.22 5.82 27.80
C LEU A 443 -12.70 6.06 27.47
N GLU A 444 -13.36 7.03 28.12
CA GLU A 444 -14.74 7.38 27.83
C GLU A 444 -14.93 7.84 26.38
N HIS A 445 -13.98 8.61 25.82
CA HIS A 445 -13.98 8.96 24.41
C HIS A 445 -13.81 7.72 23.51
N ILE A 446 -12.80 6.88 23.79
CA ILE A 446 -12.52 5.68 23.00
C ILE A 446 -13.71 4.72 22.96
N LEU A 447 -14.39 4.53 24.09
CA LEU A 447 -15.58 3.66 24.14
C LEU A 447 -16.72 4.22 23.28
N ARG A 448 -16.93 5.54 23.26
CA ARG A 448 -17.95 6.16 22.39
C ARG A 448 -17.59 6.06 20.91
N VAL A 449 -16.33 6.28 20.55
CA VAL A 449 -15.86 6.10 19.16
C VAL A 449 -15.98 4.64 18.73
N ARG A 450 -15.61 3.69 19.60
CA ARG A 450 -15.82 2.26 19.37
C ARG A 450 -17.28 1.94 19.07
N ASP A 451 -18.20 2.47 19.87
CA ASP A 451 -19.63 2.21 19.71
C ASP A 451 -20.15 2.79 18.38
N LEU A 452 -19.70 3.99 17.99
CA LEU A 452 -20.00 4.58 16.68
C LEU A 452 -19.54 3.67 15.54
N VAL A 453 -18.24 3.33 15.49
CA VAL A 453 -17.71 2.53 14.37
C VAL A 453 -18.27 1.10 14.34
N SER A 454 -18.60 0.54 15.51
CA SER A 454 -19.28 -0.75 15.60
C SER A 454 -20.70 -0.69 15.04
N GLY A 455 -21.40 0.46 15.17
CA GLY A 455 -22.69 0.72 14.53
C GLY A 455 -22.64 0.63 13.00
N TYR A 456 -21.49 0.92 12.40
CA TYR A 456 -21.23 0.72 10.96
C TYR A 456 -20.69 -0.68 10.61
N GLY A 457 -20.68 -1.62 11.57
CA GLY A 457 -20.15 -2.96 11.37
C GLY A 457 -18.63 -3.01 11.17
N ARG A 458 -17.89 -2.03 11.68
CA ARG A 458 -16.43 -1.95 11.56
C ARG A 458 -15.72 -2.34 12.86
N ARG A 459 -14.56 -2.99 12.72
CA ARG A 459 -13.62 -3.29 13.80
C ARG A 459 -12.65 -2.12 13.97
N MET A 460 -12.63 -1.53 15.16
CA MET A 460 -11.77 -0.39 15.50
C MET A 460 -10.29 -0.79 15.67
N GLN A 461 -9.40 0.00 15.08
CA GLN A 461 -7.97 0.09 15.36
C GLN A 461 -7.68 1.51 15.89
N MET A 462 -6.64 1.67 16.69
CA MET A 462 -6.19 2.97 17.21
C MET A 462 -4.69 2.90 17.53
N TRP A 463 -4.05 4.06 17.71
CA TRP A 463 -2.69 4.13 18.24
C TRP A 463 -2.63 3.65 19.69
N GLY A 464 -1.49 3.09 20.08
CA GLY A 464 -1.26 2.55 21.43
C GLY A 464 -0.54 3.50 22.38
N ASP A 465 -0.21 4.71 21.95
CA ASP A 465 0.63 5.68 22.67
C ASP A 465 0.04 6.09 24.03
N ILE A 466 -1.29 6.14 24.17
CA ILE A 466 -1.93 6.54 25.42
C ILE A 466 -2.39 5.32 26.24
N VAL A 467 -2.86 4.25 25.61
CA VAL A 467 -3.45 3.10 26.33
C VAL A 467 -2.38 2.12 26.85
N LEU A 468 -1.21 2.07 26.21
CA LEU A 468 -0.13 1.16 26.60
C LEU A 468 0.90 1.81 27.54
N ASN A 469 0.76 3.10 27.82
CA ASN A 469 1.60 3.88 28.75
C ASN A 469 0.81 4.24 30.00
#